data_AF-A0A5C3Q0A6-F1
#
_entry.id   AF-A0A5C3Q0A6-F1
#
_cell.length_a   1.000
_cell.length_b   1.000
_cell.length_c   1.000
_cell.angle_alpha   90.00
_cell.angle_beta   90.00
_cell.angle_gamma   90.00
#
_symmetry.space_group_name_H-M   'P 1'
#
loop_
_entity.id
_entity.type
_entity.pdbx_description
1 polymer ?
#
loop_
_entity_poly.entity_id
_entity_poly.type
_entity_poly.pdbx_seq_one_letter_code
_entity_poly.pdbx_strand_id
1 'polypeptide(L)'
;MTKKPYPSRAYAAGLRAVRRHSDDWSPPWKVFPLKAFRGSNYMFLKIEAHWDDADLLRELSRSYDKLRTIWRKWFSLRSVRSITMVYVSLPWTADHTCVYPRRVGPAGVSPSKNMRLRYFLRHPDQMKGRHEFMQVLTARTDLGIEFVEGWQLMRISIAILLPVVASLILGVMYSILEKDVSSAFTVAGYMTSAYSVCLVLLGLLNFVEF
;
A
#
# COMPACT_ATOMS: atom_id res chain seq x y z
N MET A 1 23.64 23.89 -15.97
CA MET A 1 23.28 22.82 -15.01
C MET A 1 21.82 23.00 -14.59
N THR A 2 20.91 22.16 -15.07
CA THR A 2 19.50 22.18 -14.63
C THR A 2 19.40 21.76 -13.18
N LYS A 3 18.93 22.67 -12.32
CA LYS A 3 18.76 22.45 -10.88
C LYS A 3 17.74 21.32 -10.68
N LYS A 4 18.21 20.13 -10.28
CA LYS A 4 17.30 19.01 -9.98
C LYS A 4 16.39 19.43 -8.81
N PRO A 5 15.06 19.25 -8.90
CA PRO A 5 14.12 19.68 -7.85
C PRO A 5 14.24 18.88 -6.55
N TYR A 6 14.98 17.77 -6.55
CA TYR A 6 15.25 16.93 -5.38
C TYR A 6 16.55 16.13 -5.54
N PRO A 7 17.17 15.65 -4.43
CA PRO A 7 18.44 14.93 -4.46
C PRO A 7 18.36 13.55 -5.14
N SER A 8 17.26 12.81 -4.91
CA SER A 8 16.98 11.51 -5.52
C SER A 8 15.48 11.24 -5.61
N ARG A 9 15.07 10.34 -6.50
CA ARG A 9 13.67 9.89 -6.65
C ARG A 9 13.19 9.11 -5.43
N ALA A 10 14.07 8.35 -4.78
CA ALA A 10 13.80 7.71 -3.50
C ALA A 10 13.46 8.76 -2.42
N TYR A 11 14.21 9.87 -2.35
CA TYR A 11 13.90 11.00 -1.47
C TYR A 11 12.56 11.66 -1.82
N ALA A 12 12.29 11.83 -3.12
CA ALA A 12 11.03 12.34 -3.63
C ALA A 12 9.84 11.43 -3.34
N ALA A 13 10.07 10.13 -3.12
CA ALA A 13 9.08 9.14 -2.70
C ALA A 13 8.94 9.04 -1.16
N GLY A 14 9.74 9.80 -0.40
CA GLY A 14 9.68 9.84 1.06
C GLY A 14 10.67 8.91 1.78
N LEU A 15 11.49 8.17 1.05
CA LEU A 15 12.56 7.36 1.61
C LEU A 15 13.78 8.26 1.86
N ARG A 16 14.20 8.39 3.12
CA ARG A 16 15.40 9.18 3.45
C ARG A 16 16.65 8.44 2.99
N ALA A 17 17.43 9.08 2.12
CA ALA A 17 18.74 8.55 1.77
C ALA A 17 19.68 8.67 2.97
N VAL A 18 20.29 7.55 3.36
CA VAL A 18 21.30 7.49 4.43
C VAL A 18 22.70 7.80 3.88
N ARG A 19 22.91 7.64 2.56
CA ARG A 19 24.21 7.83 1.90
C ARG A 19 24.08 8.66 0.62
N ARG A 20 25.17 9.32 0.21
CA ARG A 20 25.26 9.98 -1.09
C ARG A 20 25.07 8.93 -2.20
N HIS A 21 24.26 9.30 -3.18
CA HIS A 21 24.04 8.50 -4.39
C HIS A 21 25.37 8.27 -5.10
N SER A 22 25.71 7.01 -5.36
CA SER A 22 26.85 6.63 -6.21
C SER A 22 26.31 6.21 -7.57
N ASP A 23 26.90 6.68 -8.65
CA ASP A 23 26.50 6.24 -10.00
C ASP A 23 27.01 4.80 -10.27
N ASP A 24 28.09 4.38 -9.61
CA ASP A 24 28.61 3.02 -9.69
C ASP A 24 27.93 2.11 -8.66
N TRP A 25 27.05 1.23 -9.14
CA TRP A 25 26.38 0.21 -8.32
C TRP A 25 27.24 -1.07 -8.26
N SER A 26 27.92 -1.27 -7.14
CA SER A 26 28.66 -2.49 -6.82
C SER A 26 28.50 -2.86 -5.34
N PRO A 27 27.38 -3.51 -4.96
CA PRO A 27 27.13 -3.85 -3.57
C PRO A 27 28.16 -4.90 -3.08
N PRO A 28 28.61 -4.83 -1.82
CA PRO A 28 29.56 -5.81 -1.27
C PRO A 28 28.93 -7.17 -0.94
N TRP A 29 27.60 -7.28 -1.08
CA TRP A 29 26.81 -8.47 -0.77
C TRP A 29 26.25 -9.09 -2.05
N LYS A 30 26.06 -10.42 -2.05
CA LYS A 30 25.40 -11.14 -3.15
C LYS A 30 23.87 -11.15 -3.01
N VAL A 31 23.41 -11.31 -1.77
CA VAL A 31 21.99 -11.30 -1.39
C VAL A 31 21.84 -10.47 -0.12
N PHE A 32 20.88 -9.55 -0.11
CA PHE A 32 20.55 -8.71 1.03
C PHE A 32 19.16 -9.08 1.58
N PRO A 33 19.04 -9.48 2.86
CA PRO A 33 17.76 -9.75 3.48
C PRO A 33 17.12 -8.44 3.94
N LEU A 34 16.05 -8.00 3.27
CA LEU A 34 15.24 -6.85 3.68
C LEU A 34 13.96 -7.34 4.37
N LYS A 35 13.74 -6.94 5.62
CA LYS A 35 12.50 -7.29 6.34
C LYS A 35 11.38 -6.31 5.97
N ALA A 36 10.27 -6.84 5.48
CA ALA A 36 9.09 -6.08 5.09
C ALA A 36 7.91 -6.38 6.01
N PHE A 37 7.32 -5.34 6.60
CA PHE A 37 6.23 -5.42 7.56
C PHE A 37 4.91 -4.92 6.99
N ARG A 38 3.82 -5.46 7.50
CA ARG A 38 2.45 -4.99 7.32
C ARG A 38 1.72 -5.17 8.65
N GLY A 39 1.63 -4.09 9.44
CA GLY A 39 1.16 -4.20 10.82
C GLY A 39 2.09 -5.14 11.62
N SER A 40 1.51 -6.13 12.28
CA SER A 40 2.24 -7.17 13.04
C SER A 40 2.84 -8.28 12.17
N ASN A 41 2.40 -8.43 10.92
CA ASN A 41 2.90 -9.47 10.01
C ASN A 41 4.19 -9.00 9.31
N TYR A 42 5.11 -9.92 9.05
CA TYR A 42 6.34 -9.62 8.32
C TYR A 42 6.77 -10.74 7.37
N MET A 43 7.59 -10.39 6.39
CA MET A 43 8.24 -11.31 5.45
C MET A 43 9.66 -10.83 5.15
N PHE A 44 10.58 -11.76 4.91
CA PHE A 44 11.93 -11.43 4.42
C PHE A 44 11.95 -11.42 2.90
N LEU A 45 12.35 -10.29 2.34
CA LEU A 45 12.65 -10.11 0.94
C LEU A 45 14.14 -10.39 0.71
N LYS A 46 14.46 -11.26 -0.23
CA LYS A 46 15.85 -11.52 -0.65
C LYS A 46 16.14 -10.67 -1.87
N ILE A 47 16.91 -9.59 -1.68
CA ILE A 47 17.32 -8.69 -2.76
C ILE A 47 18.63 -9.21 -3.34
N GLU A 48 18.71 -9.39 -4.65
CA GLU A 48 19.92 -9.86 -5.31
C GLU A 48 20.77 -8.68 -5.79
N ALA A 49 22.09 -8.85 -5.80
CA ALA A 49 23.05 -7.79 -6.12
C ALA A 49 22.89 -7.21 -7.54
N HIS A 50 22.43 -8.03 -8.48
CA HIS A 50 22.28 -7.66 -9.88
C HIS A 50 20.93 -7.01 -10.21
N TRP A 51 20.02 -6.91 -9.23
CA TRP A 51 18.73 -6.28 -9.43
C TRP A 51 18.84 -4.77 -9.59
N ASP A 52 17.97 -4.23 -10.42
CA ASP A 52 17.73 -2.80 -10.51
C ASP A 52 16.52 -2.37 -9.65
N ASP A 53 16.23 -1.07 -9.64
CA ASP A 53 15.09 -0.50 -8.95
C ASP A 53 13.75 -1.04 -9.48
N ALA A 54 13.65 -1.43 -10.76
CA ALA A 54 12.42 -1.98 -11.32
C ALA A 54 12.14 -3.38 -10.77
N ASP A 55 13.16 -4.23 -10.70
CA ASP A 55 13.08 -5.57 -10.12
C ASP A 55 12.75 -5.51 -8.63
N LEU A 56 13.40 -4.59 -7.90
CA LEU A 56 13.09 -4.34 -6.49
C LEU A 56 11.62 -3.92 -6.30
N LEU A 57 11.14 -2.93 -7.06
CA LEU A 57 9.77 -2.42 -6.93
C LEU A 57 8.72 -3.50 -7.28
N ARG A 58 8.99 -4.35 -8.27
CA ARG A 58 8.14 -5.50 -8.61
C ARG A 58 8.09 -6.50 -7.45
N GLU A 59 9.23 -6.84 -6.87
CA GLU A 59 9.27 -7.82 -5.79
C GLU A 59 8.69 -7.25 -4.47
N LEU A 60 8.81 -5.94 -4.25
CA LEU A 60 8.09 -5.23 -3.18
C LEU A 60 6.58 -5.32 -3.36
N SER A 61 6.07 -5.11 -4.58
CA SER A 61 4.63 -5.26 -4.87
C SER A 61 4.17 -6.71 -4.63
N ARG A 62 4.95 -7.70 -5.08
CA ARG A 62 4.65 -9.13 -4.85
C ARG A 62 4.68 -9.48 -3.37
N SER A 63 5.64 -8.95 -2.61
CA SER A 63 5.74 -9.17 -1.16
C SER A 63 4.55 -8.58 -0.43
N TYR A 64 4.13 -7.36 -0.80
CA TYR A 64 2.90 -6.76 -0.28
C TYR A 64 1.67 -7.63 -0.59
N ASP A 65 1.54 -8.14 -1.82
CA ASP A 65 0.43 -9.00 -2.20
C ASP A 65 0.45 -10.35 -1.46
N LYS A 66 1.63 -10.90 -1.13
CA LYS A 66 1.74 -12.12 -0.31
C LYS A 66 1.34 -11.86 1.15
N LEU A 67 1.68 -10.69 1.69
CA LEU A 67 1.27 -10.26 3.04
C LEU A 67 -0.24 -9.95 3.14
N ARG A 68 -0.98 -9.93 2.03
CA ARG A 68 -2.43 -9.69 2.00
C ARG A 68 -3.19 -11.01 1.87
N THR A 69 -4.01 -11.32 2.87
CA THR A 69 -4.95 -12.46 2.82
C THR A 69 -5.92 -12.34 1.64
N ILE A 70 -6.32 -13.47 1.06
CA ILE A 70 -7.18 -13.55 -0.14
C ILE A 70 -8.50 -12.77 0.08
N TRP A 71 -9.13 -12.94 1.24
CA TRP A 71 -10.32 -12.17 1.64
C TRP A 71 -10.09 -10.66 1.63
N ARG A 72 -8.94 -10.19 2.11
CA ARG A 72 -8.59 -8.77 2.06
C ARG A 72 -8.23 -8.32 0.65
N LYS A 73 -7.73 -9.17 -0.25
CA LYS A 73 -7.51 -8.78 -1.66
C LYS A 73 -8.80 -8.34 -2.33
N TRP A 74 -9.88 -9.08 -2.08
CA TRP A 74 -11.20 -8.84 -2.67
C TRP A 74 -12.02 -7.79 -1.91
N PHE A 75 -12.05 -7.83 -0.57
CA PHE A 75 -12.91 -6.95 0.23
C PHE A 75 -12.21 -5.72 0.81
N SER A 76 -10.87 -5.63 0.81
CA SER A 76 -10.21 -4.45 1.38
C SER A 76 -10.22 -3.27 0.39
N LEU A 77 -10.95 -2.24 0.81
CA LEU A 77 -10.96 -0.89 0.26
C LEU A 77 -9.64 -0.13 0.51
N ARG A 78 -8.68 -0.76 1.21
CA ARG A 78 -7.37 -0.20 1.48
C ARG A 78 -6.34 -0.68 0.45
N SER A 79 -5.39 0.20 0.17
CA SER A 79 -4.25 -0.06 -0.70
C SER A 79 -3.00 0.55 -0.07
N VAL A 80 -1.81 0.15 -0.52
CA VAL A 80 -0.55 0.75 -0.07
C VAL A 80 -0.64 2.26 -0.24
N ARG A 81 -0.55 2.99 0.87
CA ARG A 81 -0.48 4.44 0.89
C ARG A 81 0.96 4.92 0.82
N SER A 82 1.82 4.31 1.61
CA SER A 82 3.23 4.64 1.64
C SER A 82 4.06 3.46 2.09
N ILE A 83 5.35 3.49 1.78
CA ILE A 83 6.36 2.63 2.38
C ILE A 83 7.18 3.54 3.28
N THR A 84 7.29 3.15 4.55
CA THR A 84 8.08 3.88 5.54
C THR A 84 9.23 2.99 5.98
N MET A 85 10.41 3.57 6.22
CA MET A 85 11.52 2.82 6.80
C MET A 85 11.29 2.59 8.29
N VAL A 86 11.60 1.40 8.76
CA VAL A 86 11.42 0.99 10.16
C VAL A 86 12.68 0.34 10.70
N TYR A 87 12.97 0.54 11.98
CA TYR A 87 14.07 -0.17 12.63
C TYR A 87 13.70 -1.64 12.81
N VAL A 88 14.67 -2.50 12.54
CA VAL A 88 14.56 -3.95 12.66
C VAL A 88 15.69 -4.43 13.56
N SER A 89 15.32 -5.08 14.66
CA SER A 89 16.28 -5.86 15.45
C SER A 89 16.78 -7.02 14.59
N LEU A 90 18.10 -7.12 14.44
CA LEU A 90 18.75 -8.17 13.65
C LEU A 90 18.58 -9.53 14.33
N PRO A 91 18.64 -10.65 13.60
CA PRO A 91 18.49 -12.00 14.17
C PRO A 91 19.52 -12.35 15.27
N TRP A 92 20.67 -11.67 15.27
CA TRP A 92 21.78 -11.90 16.20
C TRP A 92 21.71 -11.02 17.45
N THR A 93 20.86 -10.00 17.46
CA THR A 93 20.52 -9.23 18.66
C THR A 93 19.32 -9.90 19.30
N ALA A 94 19.51 -10.48 20.49
CA ALA A 94 18.51 -11.18 21.30
C ALA A 94 17.30 -10.33 21.74
N ASP A 95 17.06 -9.19 21.09
CA ASP A 95 15.89 -8.34 21.27
C ASP A 95 14.78 -8.80 20.31
N HIS A 96 14.06 -9.83 20.73
CA HIS A 96 12.73 -10.19 20.20
C HIS A 96 11.63 -9.23 20.71
N THR A 97 12.01 -8.10 21.33
CA THR A 97 11.14 -7.17 22.05
C THR A 97 10.32 -6.24 21.14
N CYS A 98 10.66 -6.10 19.85
CA CYS A 98 9.84 -5.34 18.91
C CYS A 98 8.71 -6.18 18.30
N VAL A 99 7.59 -6.25 19.02
CA VAL A 99 6.29 -6.72 18.51
C VAL A 99 5.76 -5.80 17.40
N TYR A 100 6.23 -4.54 17.35
CA TYR A 100 5.84 -3.53 16.37
C TYR A 100 7.06 -2.81 15.75
N PRO A 101 7.05 -2.55 14.44
CA PRO A 101 8.15 -1.85 13.78
C PRO A 101 8.18 -0.36 14.17
N ARG A 102 9.33 0.13 14.67
CA ARG A 102 9.49 1.54 15.03
C ARG A 102 9.83 2.38 13.78
N ARG A 103 8.89 3.24 13.36
CA ARG A 103 9.05 4.12 12.19
C ARG A 103 10.21 5.10 12.32
N VAL A 104 10.99 5.21 11.26
CA VAL A 104 12.13 6.14 11.15
C VAL A 104 11.67 7.40 10.42
N GLY A 105 11.56 8.51 11.16
CA GLY A 105 11.20 9.83 10.62
C GLY A 105 9.82 10.33 11.07
N PRO A 106 9.31 11.43 10.48
CA PRO A 106 8.03 12.01 10.87
C PRO A 106 6.89 11.01 10.65
N ALA A 107 5.90 11.02 11.55
CA ALA A 107 4.81 10.05 11.60
C ALA A 107 3.97 9.94 10.30
N GLY A 108 4.09 10.91 9.39
CA GLY A 108 3.45 10.89 8.08
C GLY A 108 4.37 11.39 6.95
N VAL A 109 4.41 10.63 5.86
CA VAL A 109 4.97 11.08 4.58
C VAL A 109 3.91 11.97 3.89
N SER A 110 4.32 13.13 3.37
CA SER A 110 3.41 14.08 2.72
C SER A 110 2.62 13.43 1.56
N PRO A 111 1.35 13.81 1.31
CA PRO A 111 0.52 13.20 0.26
C PRO A 111 1.17 13.13 -1.13
N SER A 112 1.91 14.17 -1.52
CA SER A 112 2.62 14.23 -2.80
C SER A 112 3.71 13.16 -2.96
N LYS A 113 4.46 12.89 -1.90
CA LYS A 113 5.49 11.84 -1.86
C LYS A 113 4.87 10.44 -1.93
N ASN A 114 3.73 10.25 -1.25
CA ASN A 114 2.96 9.00 -1.31
C ASN A 114 2.44 8.71 -2.73
N MET A 115 1.93 9.73 -3.43
CA MET A 115 1.51 9.58 -4.83
C MET A 115 2.66 9.16 -5.74
N ARG A 116 3.85 9.75 -5.56
CA ARG A 116 5.04 9.38 -6.34
C ARG A 116 5.49 7.95 -6.10
N LEU A 117 5.50 7.51 -4.84
CA LEU A 117 5.83 6.12 -4.52
C LEU A 117 4.82 5.14 -5.16
N ARG A 118 3.51 5.42 -5.04
CA ARG A 118 2.47 4.62 -5.69
C ARG A 118 2.64 4.56 -7.21
N TYR A 119 3.03 5.67 -7.81
CA TYR A 119 3.30 5.74 -9.23
C TYR A 119 4.46 4.82 -9.62
N PHE A 120 5.58 4.85 -8.88
CA PHE A 120 6.72 3.98 -9.15
C PHE A 120 6.42 2.49 -8.91
N LEU A 121 5.62 2.15 -7.90
CA LEU A 121 5.17 0.77 -7.67
C LEU A 121 4.28 0.25 -8.81
N ARG A 122 3.50 1.13 -9.48
CA ARG A 122 2.65 0.76 -10.62
C ARG A 122 3.38 0.74 -11.95
N HIS A 123 4.45 1.52 -12.08
CA HIS A 123 5.24 1.65 -13.30
C HIS A 123 6.71 1.36 -13.02
N PRO A 124 7.05 0.13 -12.56
CA PRO A 124 8.43 -0.23 -12.23
C PRO A 124 9.36 -0.09 -13.45
N ASP A 125 8.86 -0.30 -14.67
CA ASP A 125 9.65 -0.23 -15.91
C ASP A 125 10.33 1.14 -16.13
N GLN A 126 9.77 2.22 -15.57
CA GLN A 126 10.38 3.56 -15.66
C GLN A 126 11.64 3.72 -14.80
N MET A 127 11.91 2.75 -13.94
CA MET A 127 13.08 2.68 -13.07
C MET A 127 14.11 1.67 -13.53
N LYS A 128 13.91 1.07 -14.71
CA LYS A 128 14.84 0.08 -15.26
C LYS A 128 16.26 0.65 -15.40
N GLY A 129 17.26 -0.12 -14.97
CA GLY A 129 18.67 0.26 -14.98
C GLY A 129 19.08 1.30 -13.94
N ARG A 130 18.20 1.69 -13.02
CA ARG A 130 18.50 2.61 -11.91
C ARG A 130 18.70 1.83 -10.62
N HIS A 131 19.44 2.42 -9.67
CA HIS A 131 19.76 1.80 -8.39
C HIS A 131 19.54 2.76 -7.21
N GLU A 132 18.70 3.79 -7.38
CA GLU A 132 18.43 4.79 -6.35
C GLU A 132 17.65 4.20 -5.17
N PHE A 133 16.64 3.37 -5.42
CA PHE A 133 15.87 2.70 -4.37
C PHE A 133 16.67 1.57 -3.74
N MET A 134 17.40 0.81 -4.54
CA MET A 134 18.33 -0.23 -4.08
C MET A 134 19.30 0.35 -3.05
N GLN A 135 20.02 1.43 -3.41
CA GLN A 135 20.98 2.09 -2.51
C GLN A 135 20.37 2.54 -1.19
N VAL A 136 19.14 3.06 -1.20
CA VAL A 136 18.49 3.57 0.01
C VAL A 136 18.00 2.43 0.90
N LEU A 137 17.39 1.39 0.32
CA LEU A 137 16.79 0.29 1.06
C LEU A 137 17.83 -0.73 1.55
N THR A 138 18.99 -0.84 0.90
CA THR A 138 20.09 -1.71 1.32
C THR A 138 21.23 -0.96 2.00
N ALA A 139 21.02 0.32 2.34
CA ALA A 139 22.06 1.16 2.96
C ALA A 139 22.50 0.64 4.33
N ARG A 140 21.56 0.06 5.09
CA ARG A 140 21.81 -0.49 6.42
C ARG A 140 20.99 -1.75 6.64
N THR A 141 21.58 -2.73 7.31
CA THR A 141 20.96 -4.04 7.62
C THR A 141 19.99 -3.99 8.80
N ASP A 142 20.06 -2.94 9.63
CA ASP A 142 19.15 -2.70 10.75
C ASP A 142 17.87 -1.95 10.35
N LEU A 143 17.72 -1.65 9.06
CA LEU A 143 16.53 -1.03 8.49
C LEU A 143 15.71 -2.04 7.71
N GLY A 144 14.40 -1.97 7.92
CA GLY A 144 13.39 -2.64 7.11
C GLY A 144 12.39 -1.65 6.56
N ILE A 145 11.33 -2.18 5.99
CA ILE A 145 10.24 -1.39 5.44
C ILE A 145 8.91 -1.79 6.07
N GLU A 146 8.01 -0.84 6.24
CA GLU A 146 6.61 -1.07 6.62
C GLU A 146 5.69 -0.55 5.51
N PHE A 147 4.81 -1.43 5.04
CA PHE A 147 3.72 -1.07 4.14
C PHE A 147 2.59 -0.43 4.95
N VAL A 148 2.48 0.90 4.84
CA VAL A 148 1.38 1.65 5.46
C VAL A 148 0.19 1.63 4.52
N GLU A 149 -0.89 0.98 4.95
CA GLU A 149 -2.13 0.94 4.20
C GLU A 149 -2.96 2.21 4.44
N GLY A 150 -3.64 2.67 3.40
CA GLY A 150 -4.60 3.75 3.52
C GLY A 150 -5.84 3.47 2.69
N TRP A 151 -6.93 4.11 3.08
CA TRP A 151 -8.18 4.08 2.35
C TRP A 151 -7.99 4.61 0.92
N GLN A 152 -8.43 3.82 -0.05
CA GLN A 152 -8.45 4.25 -1.45
C GLN A 152 -9.85 4.79 -1.76
N LEU A 153 -9.99 6.12 -1.76
CA LEU A 153 -11.27 6.81 -1.99
C LEU A 153 -12.02 6.26 -3.20
N MET A 154 -11.35 6.06 -4.33
CA MET A 154 -11.98 5.50 -5.53
C MET A 154 -12.63 4.13 -5.31
N ARG A 155 -12.00 3.23 -4.53
CA ARG A 155 -12.58 1.91 -4.24
C ARG A 155 -13.79 2.04 -3.31
N ILE A 156 -13.71 2.93 -2.32
CA ILE A 156 -14.83 3.22 -1.42
C ILE A 156 -16.01 3.80 -2.22
N SER A 157 -15.75 4.78 -3.08
CA SER A 157 -16.78 5.39 -3.92
C SER A 157 -17.46 4.36 -4.82
N ILE A 158 -16.71 3.47 -5.47
CA ILE A 158 -17.30 2.38 -6.27
C ILE A 158 -18.13 1.44 -5.40
N ALA A 159 -17.64 1.06 -4.22
CA ALA A 159 -18.38 0.18 -3.31
C ALA A 159 -19.69 0.81 -2.82
N ILE A 160 -19.75 2.13 -2.64
CA ILE A 160 -20.98 2.84 -2.24
C ILE A 160 -21.92 3.05 -3.44
N LEU A 161 -21.38 3.49 -4.58
CA LEU A 161 -22.19 3.86 -5.75
C LEU A 161 -22.83 2.64 -6.42
N LEU A 162 -22.13 1.52 -6.51
CA LEU A 162 -22.60 0.35 -7.24
C LEU A 162 -23.92 -0.23 -6.66
N PRO A 163 -24.07 -0.40 -5.34
CA PRO A 163 -25.33 -0.85 -4.72
C PRO A 163 -26.46 0.17 -4.82
N VAL A 164 -26.15 1.47 -4.74
CA VAL A 164 -27.15 2.55 -4.92
C VAL A 164 -27.69 2.56 -6.35
N VAL A 165 -26.82 2.41 -7.34
CA VAL A 165 -27.25 2.31 -8.74
C VAL A 165 -28.00 1.01 -8.98
N ALA A 166 -27.54 -0.11 -8.41
CA ALA A 166 -28.22 -1.40 -8.54
C ALA A 166 -29.63 -1.39 -7.91
N SER A 167 -29.80 -0.80 -6.72
CA SER A 167 -31.12 -0.67 -6.09
C SER A 167 -32.07 0.21 -6.90
N LEU A 168 -31.55 1.28 -7.50
CA LEU A 168 -32.33 2.13 -8.40
C LEU A 168 -32.75 1.39 -9.67
N ILE A 169 -31.85 0.62 -10.29
CA ILE A 169 -32.19 -0.22 -11.46
C ILE A 169 -33.27 -1.24 -11.10
N LEU A 170 -33.14 -1.92 -9.96
CA LEU A 170 -34.14 -2.87 -9.49
C LEU A 170 -35.50 -2.22 -9.24
N GLY A 171 -35.51 -1.02 -8.63
CA GLY A 171 -36.73 -0.25 -8.44
C GLY A 171 -37.41 0.13 -9.77
N VAL A 172 -36.64 0.58 -10.76
CA VAL A 172 -37.17 0.90 -12.09
C VAL A 172 -37.70 -0.35 -12.78
N MET A 173 -36.97 -1.46 -12.77
CA MET A 173 -37.40 -2.72 -13.38
C MET A 173 -38.68 -3.26 -12.74
N TYR A 174 -38.74 -3.29 -11.41
CA TYR A 174 -39.92 -3.75 -10.67
C TYR A 174 -41.13 -2.86 -10.93
N SER A 175 -40.93 -1.53 -10.96
CA SER A 175 -42.00 -0.58 -11.27
C SER A 175 -42.59 -0.78 -12.68
N ILE A 176 -41.78 -1.18 -13.65
CA ILE A 176 -42.25 -1.43 -15.02
C ILE A 176 -43.05 -2.74 -15.10
N LEU A 177 -42.58 -3.80 -14.42
CA LEU A 177 -43.21 -5.12 -14.44
C LEU A 177 -44.55 -5.14 -13.71
N GLU A 178 -44.58 -4.60 -12.49
CA GLU A 178 -45.74 -4.65 -11.60
C GLU A 178 -46.67 -3.45 -11.77
N LYS A 179 -46.25 -2.43 -12.55
CA LYS A 179 -46.94 -1.14 -12.71
C LYS A 179 -47.21 -0.40 -11.38
N ASP A 180 -46.50 -0.76 -10.31
CA ASP A 180 -46.57 -0.13 -9.00
C ASP A 180 -45.24 0.56 -8.66
N VAL A 181 -45.23 1.88 -8.83
CA VAL A 181 -44.06 2.73 -8.55
C VAL A 181 -43.79 2.80 -7.04
N SER A 182 -44.83 2.86 -6.22
CA SER A 182 -44.71 3.13 -4.78
C SER A 182 -44.03 1.95 -4.06
N SER A 183 -44.51 0.74 -4.32
CA SER A 183 -43.95 -0.48 -3.73
C SER A 183 -42.52 -0.74 -4.22
N ALA A 184 -42.26 -0.50 -5.52
CA ALA A 184 -40.94 -0.70 -6.12
C ALA A 184 -39.84 0.14 -5.43
N PHE A 185 -40.09 1.44 -5.28
CA PHE A 185 -39.14 2.35 -4.65
C PHE A 185 -39.04 2.16 -3.14
N THR A 186 -40.11 1.68 -2.50
CA THR A 186 -40.07 1.29 -1.08
C THR A 186 -39.09 0.13 -0.87
N VAL A 187 -39.17 -0.93 -1.68
CA VAL A 187 -38.25 -2.08 -1.62
C VAL A 187 -36.80 -1.65 -1.92
N ALA A 188 -36.60 -0.83 -2.95
CA ALA A 188 -35.26 -0.29 -3.28
C ALA A 188 -34.67 0.55 -2.12
N GLY A 189 -35.51 1.35 -1.46
CA GLY A 189 -35.14 2.13 -0.28
C GLY A 189 -34.75 1.25 0.91
N TYR A 190 -35.50 0.18 1.18
CA TYR A 190 -35.16 -0.81 2.21
C TYR A 190 -33.81 -1.48 1.93
N MET A 191 -33.56 -1.92 0.70
CA MET A 191 -32.31 -2.57 0.31
C MET A 191 -31.10 -1.63 0.50
N THR A 192 -31.22 -0.38 0.09
CA THR A 192 -30.17 0.63 0.24
C THR A 192 -29.89 0.93 1.72
N SER A 193 -30.94 0.99 2.55
CA SER A 193 -30.83 1.23 3.98
C SER A 193 -30.14 0.07 4.71
N ALA A 194 -30.52 -1.17 4.40
CA ALA A 194 -29.86 -2.36 4.93
C ALA A 194 -28.37 -2.39 4.55
N TYR A 195 -28.05 -2.05 3.29
CA TYR A 195 -26.67 -1.96 2.83
C TYR A 195 -25.85 -0.90 3.59
N SER A 196 -26.44 0.27 3.87
CA SER A 196 -25.80 1.33 4.67
C SER A 196 -25.40 0.83 6.06
N VAL A 197 -26.30 0.10 6.74
CA VAL A 197 -26.01 -0.49 8.06
C VAL A 197 -24.84 -1.48 7.98
N CYS A 198 -24.80 -2.34 6.97
CA CYS A 198 -23.68 -3.25 6.75
C CYS A 198 -22.36 -2.51 6.51
N LEU A 199 -22.37 -1.41 5.75
CA LEU A 199 -21.19 -0.59 5.51
C LEU A 199 -20.68 0.08 6.79
N VAL A 200 -21.58 0.59 7.64
CA VAL A 200 -21.21 1.17 8.94
C VAL A 200 -20.55 0.11 9.82
N LEU A 201 -21.12 -1.10 9.87
CA LEU A 201 -20.55 -2.20 10.64
C LEU A 201 -19.17 -2.62 10.13
N LEU A 202 -18.98 -2.70 8.81
CA LEU A 202 -17.69 -2.92 8.18
C LEU A 202 -16.69 -1.80 8.48
N GLY A 203 -17.15 -0.55 8.56
CA GLY A 203 -16.36 0.61 8.97
C GLY A 203 -15.86 0.47 10.40
N LEU A 204 -16.73 0.09 11.33
CA LEU A 204 -16.40 -0.12 12.75
C LEU A 204 -15.44 -1.30 12.94
N LEU A 205 -15.67 -2.43 12.29
CA LEU A 205 -14.75 -3.59 12.35
C LEU A 205 -13.35 -3.23 11.86
N ASN A 206 -13.26 -2.45 10.77
CA ASN A 206 -11.97 -1.95 10.27
C ASN A 206 -11.31 -0.91 11.17
N PHE A 207 -12.06 -0.28 12.09
CA PHE A 207 -11.52 0.65 13.07
C PHE A 207 -10.97 -0.08 14.29
N VAL A 208 -11.64 -1.15 14.75
CA VAL A 208 -11.24 -1.96 15.92
C VAL A 208 -9.99 -2.81 15.66
N GLU A 209 -9.70 -3.19 14.42
CA GLU A 209 -8.44 -3.88 14.07
C GLU A 209 -7.17 -2.98 14.12
N PHE A 210 -7.28 -1.73 14.61
CA PHE A 210 -6.18 -0.77 14.72
C PHE A 210 -5.98 -0.25 16.15
#